data_AF-A0A254T7Z4-F1
#
_entry.id   AF-A0A254T7Z4-F1
#
_cell.length_a   1.000
_cell.length_b   1.000
_cell.length_c   1.000
_cell.angle_alpha   90.00
_cell.angle_beta   90.00
_cell.angle_gamma   90.00
#
_symmetry.space_group_name_H-M   'P 1'
#
loop_
_entity.id
_entity.type
_entity.pdbx_description
1 polymer ?
#
loop_
_entity_poly.entity_id
_entity_poly.type
_entity_poly.pdbx_seq_one_letter_code
_entity_poly.pdbx_strand_id
1 'polypeptide(L)'
;MTPPSAVPTTGTATYTGIAYGWYGNGTLTEPPVFRGTVTVTVNFETRQAVVSVQNAATFDAAAAAVPATFTATTALGAAGSNVANYLTGTLNNGTLGGGVGGRLFGPVAASGGGAAAPAEIAGAFRMSASSGAAVVGGFIGRKQ
;
A
#
# COMPACT_ATOMS: atom_id res chain seq x y z
N MET A 1 -3.30 -15.40 5.06
CA MET A 1 -3.32 -14.09 5.75
C MET A 1 -2.94 -14.30 7.21
N THR A 2 -2.42 -13.28 7.90
CA THR A 2 -2.19 -13.37 9.36
C THR A 2 -3.54 -13.38 10.09
N PRO A 3 -3.79 -14.31 11.04
CA PRO A 3 -5.00 -14.29 11.86
C PRO A 3 -5.16 -12.94 12.59
N PRO A 4 -6.36 -12.33 12.63
CA PRO A 4 -6.55 -11.04 13.32
C PRO A 4 -6.13 -11.05 14.79
N SER A 5 -6.34 -12.18 15.49
CA SER A 5 -5.92 -12.38 16.89
C SER A 5 -4.40 -12.46 17.09
N ALA A 6 -3.64 -12.71 16.02
CA ALA A 6 -2.18 -12.75 16.06
C ALA A 6 -1.54 -11.39 15.74
N VAL A 7 -2.32 -10.41 15.27
CA VAL A 7 -1.77 -9.08 14.95
C VAL A 7 -1.35 -8.38 16.25
N PRO A 8 -0.12 -7.84 16.33
CA PRO A 8 0.32 -7.12 17.51
C PRO A 8 -0.58 -5.94 17.87
N THR A 9 -0.61 -5.62 19.16
CA THR A 9 -1.31 -4.45 19.72
C THR A 9 -0.35 -3.30 20.06
N THR A 10 0.96 -3.52 19.97
CA THR A 10 2.00 -2.54 20.26
C THR A 10 3.15 -2.66 19.28
N GLY A 11 4.00 -1.63 19.24
CA GLY A 11 5.18 -1.58 18.37
C GLY A 11 4.89 -1.06 16.97
N THR A 12 5.96 -0.98 16.17
CA THR A 12 5.91 -0.50 14.78
C THR A 12 6.65 -1.49 13.89
N ALA A 13 6.17 -1.65 12.65
CA ALA A 13 6.84 -2.42 11.60
C ALA A 13 6.86 -1.65 10.29
N THR A 14 7.99 -1.71 9.59
CA THR A 14 8.15 -1.16 8.24
C THR A 14 8.30 -2.29 7.24
N TYR A 15 7.59 -2.17 6.13
CA TYR A 15 7.58 -3.11 5.03
C TYR A 15 8.03 -2.36 3.77
N THR A 16 8.91 -2.96 2.98
CA THR A 16 9.32 -2.42 1.69
C THR A 16 9.10 -3.44 0.58
N GLY A 17 8.87 -2.95 -0.63
CA GLY A 17 8.68 -3.81 -1.78
C GLY A 17 8.29 -3.04 -3.03
N ILE A 18 7.39 -3.61 -3.83
CA ILE A 18 7.00 -3.05 -5.12
C ILE A 18 5.51 -2.70 -5.16
N ALA A 19 5.20 -1.63 -5.91
CA ALA A 19 3.88 -1.33 -6.41
C ALA A 19 3.83 -1.60 -7.92
N TYR A 20 2.72 -2.13 -8.42
CA TYR A 20 2.52 -2.47 -9.83
C TYR A 20 1.07 -2.21 -10.22
N GLY A 21 0.84 -1.70 -11.43
CA GLY A 21 -0.52 -1.46 -11.91
C GLY A 21 -0.57 -0.85 -13.30
N TRP A 22 -1.72 -0.25 -13.61
CA TRP A 22 -1.97 0.45 -14.86
C TRP A 22 -2.33 1.91 -14.60
N TYR A 23 -1.88 2.79 -15.48
CA TYR A 23 -2.27 4.19 -15.52
C TYR A 23 -2.86 4.53 -16.88
N GLY A 24 -4.09 5.03 -16.91
CA GLY A 24 -4.70 5.61 -18.10
C GLY A 24 -4.89 7.12 -17.92
N ASN A 25 -4.63 7.90 -18.96
CA ASN A 25 -4.86 9.35 -18.96
C ASN A 25 -6.26 9.76 -19.47
N GLY A 26 -7.12 8.77 -19.76
CA GLY A 26 -8.47 8.98 -20.32
C GLY A 26 -8.55 8.98 -21.85
N THR A 27 -7.43 9.08 -22.57
CA THR A 27 -7.39 9.09 -24.05
C THR A 27 -6.67 7.89 -24.66
N LEU A 28 -5.92 7.13 -23.85
CA LEU A 28 -5.21 5.94 -24.30
C LEU A 28 -6.15 4.76 -24.53
N THR A 29 -6.00 4.10 -25.68
CA THR A 29 -6.66 2.83 -25.97
C THR A 29 -6.08 1.69 -25.13
N GLU A 30 -4.78 1.72 -24.86
CA GLU A 30 -4.08 0.77 -24.01
C GLU A 30 -3.30 1.51 -22.92
N PRO A 31 -3.75 1.45 -21.65
CA PRO A 31 -3.04 2.06 -20.53
C PRO A 31 -1.67 1.40 -20.30
N PRO A 32 -0.56 2.16 -20.19
CA PRO A 32 0.72 1.58 -19.82
C PRO A 32 0.69 0.98 -18.42
N VAL A 33 1.44 -0.11 -18.27
CA VAL A 33 1.80 -0.66 -16.96
C VAL A 33 2.80 0.28 -16.30
N PHE A 34 2.72 0.43 -14.97
CA PHE A 34 3.75 1.10 -14.18
C PHE A 34 4.33 0.20 -13.08
N ARG A 35 5.52 0.57 -12.61
CA ARG A 35 6.14 0.06 -11.38
C ARG A 35 6.54 1.22 -10.48
N GLY A 36 6.49 0.99 -9.18
CA GLY A 36 6.99 1.90 -8.16
C GLY A 36 7.54 1.15 -6.96
N THR A 37 8.20 1.87 -6.06
CA THR A 37 8.62 1.33 -4.76
C THR A 37 7.53 1.58 -3.74
N VAL A 38 7.18 0.58 -2.94
CA VAL A 38 6.27 0.76 -1.80
C VAL A 38 7.04 0.71 -0.48
N THR A 39 6.70 1.61 0.42
CA THR A 39 7.03 1.53 1.85
C THR A 39 5.74 1.63 2.64
N VAL A 40 5.51 0.69 3.55
CA VAL A 40 4.40 0.75 4.51
C VAL A 40 4.94 0.73 5.92
N THR A 41 4.61 1.73 6.73
CA THR A 41 4.93 1.73 8.16
C THR A 41 3.65 1.60 8.96
N VAL A 42 3.54 0.54 9.74
CA VAL A 42 2.38 0.21 10.57
C VAL A 42 2.72 0.46 12.03
N ASN A 43 1.96 1.31 12.71
CA ASN A 43 1.98 1.47 14.15
C ASN A 43 0.80 0.68 14.74
N PHE A 44 1.11 -0.38 15.48
CA PHE A 44 0.13 -1.31 16.03
C PHE A 44 -0.59 -0.77 17.27
N GLU A 45 0.01 0.21 17.95
CA GLU A 45 -0.56 0.86 19.12
C GLU A 45 -1.60 1.91 18.69
N THR A 46 -1.25 2.80 17.76
CA THR A 46 -2.17 3.82 17.26
C THR A 46 -3.15 3.31 16.20
N ARG A 47 -2.97 2.06 15.75
CA ARG A 47 -3.75 1.43 14.67
C ARG A 47 -3.75 2.28 13.39
N GLN A 48 -2.59 2.78 13.03
CA GLN A 48 -2.38 3.55 11.80
C GLN A 48 -1.30 2.93 10.93
N ALA A 49 -1.45 3.08 9.62
CA ALA A 49 -0.42 2.72 8.66
C ALA A 49 -0.19 3.86 7.66
N VAL A 50 1.07 4.22 7.45
CA VAL A 50 1.48 5.14 6.39
C VAL A 50 1.88 4.30 5.19
N VAL A 51 1.12 4.40 4.10
CA VAL A 51 1.42 3.75 2.82
C VAL A 51 2.01 4.79 1.89
N SER A 52 3.21 4.54 1.38
CA SER A 52 3.89 5.41 0.42
C SER A 52 4.27 4.62 -0.82
N VAL A 53 3.81 5.08 -1.98
CA VAL A 53 4.26 4.61 -3.30
C VAL A 53 5.06 5.73 -3.93
N GLN A 54 6.31 5.44 -4.28
CA GLN A 54 7.26 6.39 -4.83
C GLN A 54 7.86 5.88 -6.14
N ASN A 55 8.45 6.80 -6.92
CA ASN A 55 9.12 6.51 -8.18
C ASN A 55 8.25 5.71 -9.15
N ALA A 56 6.95 6.04 -9.22
CA ALA A 56 6.04 5.38 -10.14
C ALA A 56 6.33 5.80 -11.58
N ALA A 57 6.73 4.85 -12.41
CA ALA A 57 7.07 5.07 -13.82
C ALA A 57 6.58 3.92 -14.70
N THR A 58 6.38 4.18 -15.99
CA THR A 58 6.02 3.14 -16.97
C THR A 58 7.01 1.99 -16.92
N PHE A 59 6.50 0.77 -17.07
CA PHE A 59 7.33 -0.43 -17.05
C PHE A 59 7.75 -0.82 -18.47
N ASP A 60 8.48 0.10 -19.10
CA ASP A 60 9.04 -0.02 -20.44
C ASP A 60 10.43 0.64 -20.49
N ALA A 61 11.05 0.66 -21.66
CA ALA A 61 12.36 1.27 -21.85
C ALA A 61 12.37 2.80 -21.64
N ALA A 62 11.20 3.46 -21.74
CA ALA A 62 11.12 4.91 -21.57
C ALA A 62 11.11 5.30 -20.08
N ALA A 63 10.59 4.44 -19.20
CA ALA A 63 10.50 4.69 -17.75
C ALA A 63 9.91 6.08 -17.43
N ALA A 64 8.88 6.47 -18.16
CA ALA A 64 8.24 7.77 -18.03
C ALA A 64 7.47 7.85 -16.72
N ALA A 65 7.59 8.97 -15.99
CA ALA A 65 6.87 9.16 -14.73
C ALA A 65 5.35 9.14 -14.96
N VAL A 66 4.62 8.47 -14.06
CA VAL A 66 3.15 8.42 -14.06
C VAL A 66 2.58 8.95 -12.74
N PRO A 67 1.37 9.52 -12.71
CA PRO A 67 0.77 10.11 -11.51
C PRO A 67 0.18 9.04 -10.56
N ALA A 68 0.97 8.01 -10.24
CA ALA A 68 0.64 6.94 -9.29
C ALA A 68 1.44 7.01 -7.98
N THR A 69 2.35 7.99 -7.85
CA THR A 69 3.04 8.31 -6.59
C THR A 69 2.06 8.92 -5.58
N PHE A 70 2.10 8.46 -4.33
CA PHE A 70 1.31 9.02 -3.22
C PHE A 70 1.90 8.66 -1.86
N THR A 71 1.50 9.41 -0.83
CA THR A 71 1.65 9.01 0.58
C THR A 71 0.31 9.21 1.27
N ALA A 72 -0.15 8.20 2.01
CA ALA A 72 -1.42 8.26 2.72
C ALA A 72 -1.33 7.62 4.10
N THR A 73 -1.91 8.29 5.08
CA THR A 73 -2.18 7.72 6.40
C THR A 73 -3.52 7.00 6.36
N THR A 74 -3.50 5.73 6.72
CA THR A 74 -4.63 4.80 6.66
C THR A 74 -4.92 4.24 8.05
N ALA A 75 -6.17 3.84 8.28
CA ALA A 75 -6.54 3.17 9.52
C ALA A 75 -6.28 1.67 9.39
N LEU A 76 -5.73 1.06 10.43
CA LEU A 76 -5.70 -0.37 10.65
C LEU A 76 -6.91 -0.75 11.51
N GLY A 77 -7.58 -1.87 11.23
CA GLY A 77 -8.74 -2.30 12.02
C GLY A 77 -8.43 -2.40 13.51
N ALA A 78 -9.42 -2.21 14.38
CA ALA A 78 -9.20 -2.19 15.83
C ALA A 78 -8.56 -3.49 16.35
N ALA A 79 -7.74 -3.39 17.41
CA ALA A 79 -7.21 -4.56 18.10
C ALA A 79 -8.34 -5.47 18.60
N GLY A 80 -8.14 -6.79 18.50
CA GLY A 80 -9.16 -7.78 18.90
C GLY A 80 -10.37 -7.91 17.96
N SER A 81 -10.47 -7.10 16.90
CA SER A 81 -11.54 -7.23 15.90
C SER A 81 -11.21 -8.27 14.83
N ASN A 82 -12.23 -8.75 14.12
CA ASN A 82 -12.08 -9.62 12.95
C ASN A 82 -11.37 -8.95 11.75
N VAL A 83 -11.13 -7.64 11.83
CA VAL A 83 -10.44 -6.82 10.82
C VAL A 83 -9.11 -6.26 11.33
N ALA A 84 -8.58 -6.75 12.46
CA ALA A 84 -7.31 -6.27 13.02
C ALA A 84 -6.11 -6.42 12.06
N ASN A 85 -6.21 -7.25 11.02
CA ASN A 85 -5.19 -7.44 10.00
C ASN A 85 -5.43 -6.64 8.71
N TYR A 86 -6.46 -5.78 8.67
CA TYR A 86 -6.89 -5.04 7.48
C TYR A 86 -6.66 -3.55 7.66
N LEU A 87 -6.08 -2.91 6.65
CA LEU A 87 -5.95 -1.46 6.57
C LEU A 87 -6.79 -0.90 5.43
N THR A 88 -7.29 0.32 5.60
CA THR A 88 -7.99 1.06 4.56
C THR A 88 -7.84 2.56 4.78
N GLY A 89 -7.83 3.31 3.68
CA GLY A 89 -7.80 4.77 3.74
C GLY A 89 -8.12 5.41 2.41
N THR A 90 -8.32 6.72 2.47
CA THR A 90 -8.49 7.56 1.27
C THR A 90 -7.11 7.91 0.70
N LEU A 91 -7.07 8.09 -0.62
CA LEU A 91 -5.90 8.57 -1.35
C LEU A 91 -6.22 9.90 -2.02
N ASN A 92 -5.23 10.79 -1.99
CA ASN A 92 -5.21 12.01 -2.80
C ASN A 92 -3.74 12.37 -3.04
N ASN A 93 -3.34 12.52 -4.31
CA ASN A 93 -1.98 12.95 -4.67
C ASN A 93 -1.93 14.34 -5.32
N GLY A 94 -2.98 15.14 -5.16
CA GLY A 94 -3.16 16.45 -5.78
C GLY A 94 -3.73 16.39 -7.21
N THR A 95 -3.66 15.23 -7.87
CA THR A 95 -4.16 15.04 -9.24
C THR A 95 -5.31 14.02 -9.30
N LEU A 96 -5.13 12.89 -8.62
CA LEU A 96 -6.09 11.78 -8.57
C LEU A 96 -6.55 11.57 -7.12
N GLY A 97 -7.81 11.20 -6.96
CA GLY A 97 -8.41 10.83 -5.67
C GLY A 97 -8.96 9.41 -5.69
N GLY A 98 -8.96 8.74 -4.54
CA GLY A 98 -9.52 7.40 -4.42
C GLY A 98 -9.25 6.75 -3.08
N GLY A 99 -8.82 5.49 -3.09
CA GLY A 99 -8.62 4.74 -1.86
C GLY A 99 -7.62 3.59 -1.99
N VAL A 100 -7.16 3.15 -0.83
CA VAL A 100 -6.22 2.04 -0.65
C VAL A 100 -6.78 1.09 0.40
N GLY A 101 -6.59 -0.21 0.18
CA GLY A 101 -6.89 -1.25 1.14
C GLY A 101 -5.81 -2.32 1.13
N GLY A 102 -5.52 -2.93 2.26
CA GLY A 102 -4.47 -3.94 2.37
C GLY A 102 -4.64 -4.86 3.56
N ARG A 103 -3.87 -5.94 3.58
CA ARG A 103 -3.83 -6.91 4.68
C ARG A 103 -2.41 -7.31 5.04
N LEU A 104 -2.27 -7.74 6.30
CA LEU A 104 -1.08 -8.38 6.85
C LEU A 104 -1.08 -9.88 6.56
N PHE A 105 0.10 -10.42 6.23
CA PHE A 105 0.32 -11.80 5.84
C PHE A 105 1.54 -12.41 6.55
N GLY A 106 1.53 -13.74 6.64
CA GLY A 106 2.62 -14.52 7.21
C GLY A 106 2.60 -14.63 8.74
N PRO A 107 3.55 -15.39 9.29
CA PRO A 107 3.71 -15.55 10.73
C PRO A 107 4.14 -14.23 11.39
N VAL A 108 3.84 -14.10 12.68
CA VAL A 108 4.26 -12.96 13.50
C VAL A 108 5.56 -13.34 14.19
N ALA A 109 6.65 -12.68 13.80
CA ALA A 109 7.98 -12.97 14.33
C ALA A 109 8.75 -11.67 14.59
N ALA A 110 9.61 -11.72 15.61
CA ALA A 110 10.68 -10.75 15.77
C ALA A 110 11.77 -11.05 14.73
N SER A 111 12.38 -10.00 14.16
CA SER A 111 13.53 -10.11 13.27
C SER A 111 14.48 -8.95 13.58
N GLY A 112 15.79 -9.22 13.61
CA GLY A 112 16.83 -8.17 13.62
C GLY A 112 16.67 -7.06 14.67
N GLY A 113 16.24 -7.37 15.89
CA GLY A 113 16.03 -6.37 16.96
C GLY A 113 14.72 -5.57 16.89
N GLY A 114 13.89 -5.80 15.87
CA GLY A 114 12.58 -5.15 15.71
C GLY A 114 11.43 -5.86 16.43
N ALA A 115 10.33 -5.13 16.65
CA ALA A 115 9.11 -5.66 17.25
C ALA A 115 8.53 -6.84 16.46
N ALA A 116 7.90 -7.79 17.16
CA ALA A 116 7.19 -8.89 16.52
C ALA A 116 6.07 -8.33 15.64
N ALA A 117 6.02 -8.76 14.38
CA ALA A 117 5.01 -8.32 13.42
C ALA A 117 4.87 -9.34 12.29
N PRO A 118 3.77 -9.30 11.53
CA PRO A 118 3.59 -10.11 10.33
C PRO A 118 4.76 -9.95 9.35
N ALA A 119 5.11 -11.03 8.66
CA ALA A 119 6.25 -11.04 7.73
C ALA A 119 6.00 -10.17 6.48
N GLU A 120 4.75 -10.04 6.07
CA GLU A 120 4.39 -9.50 4.76
C GLU A 120 3.15 -8.60 4.84
N ILE A 121 3.04 -7.70 3.88
CA ILE A 121 1.86 -6.86 3.65
C ILE A 121 1.56 -6.81 2.16
N ALA A 122 0.28 -6.83 1.81
CA ALA A 122 -0.14 -6.62 0.42
C ALA A 122 -1.45 -5.86 0.37
N GLY A 123 -1.69 -5.15 -0.74
CA GLY A 123 -2.89 -4.36 -0.90
C GLY A 123 -3.16 -3.94 -2.33
N ALA A 124 -4.26 -3.22 -2.49
CA ALA A 124 -4.72 -2.65 -3.75
C ALA A 124 -5.09 -1.18 -3.53
N PHE A 125 -4.94 -0.39 -4.58
CA PHE A 125 -5.37 0.99 -4.62
C PHE A 125 -5.99 1.32 -5.96
N ARG A 126 -6.88 2.30 -5.93
CA ARG A 126 -7.46 2.90 -7.13
C ARG A 126 -7.58 4.41 -6.92
N MET A 127 -7.27 5.17 -7.95
CA MET A 127 -7.45 6.63 -7.96
C MET A 127 -7.97 7.07 -9.33
N SER A 128 -8.76 8.12 -9.37
CA SER A 128 -9.31 8.67 -10.62
C SER A 128 -9.52 10.19 -10.50
N ALA A 129 -9.68 10.84 -11.64
CA ALA A 129 -10.07 12.24 -11.77
C ALA A 129 -11.24 12.40 -12.76
N SER A 130 -11.91 13.55 -12.70
CA SER A 130 -13.00 13.90 -13.63
C SER A 130 -12.55 14.04 -15.10
N SER A 131 -11.24 14.20 -15.33
CA SER A 131 -10.64 14.21 -16.67
C SER A 131 -10.65 12.83 -17.36
N GLY A 132 -11.02 11.76 -16.65
CA GLY A 132 -10.92 10.38 -17.14
C GLY A 132 -9.57 9.72 -16.85
N ALA A 133 -8.61 10.44 -16.28
CA ALA A 133 -7.37 9.84 -15.80
C ALA A 133 -7.64 8.89 -14.61
N ALA A 134 -7.05 7.70 -14.64
CA ALA A 134 -7.25 6.67 -13.62
C ALA A 134 -6.01 5.81 -13.41
N VAL A 135 -5.85 5.35 -12.18
CA VAL A 135 -4.83 4.39 -11.74
C VAL A 135 -5.52 3.24 -11.03
N VAL A 136 -5.15 2.01 -11.37
CA VAL A 136 -5.48 0.81 -10.59
C VAL A 136 -4.20 0.03 -10.39
N GLY A 137 -3.90 -0.32 -9.15
CA GLY A 137 -2.68 -1.04 -8.84
C GLY A 137 -2.77 -1.82 -7.54
N GLY A 138 -1.72 -2.61 -7.31
CA GLY A 138 -1.49 -3.32 -6.08
C GLY A 138 -0.06 -3.15 -5.60
N PHE A 139 0.17 -3.56 -4.36
CA PHE A 139 1.50 -3.56 -3.77
C PHE A 139 1.71 -4.82 -2.93
N ILE A 140 2.97 -5.22 -2.82
CA ILE A 140 3.43 -6.25 -1.90
C ILE A 140 4.73 -5.78 -1.24
N GLY A 141 4.86 -6.00 0.06
CA GLY A 141 6.02 -5.62 0.83
C GLY A 141 6.39 -6.69 1.87
N ARG A 142 7.69 -6.77 2.16
CA ARG A 142 8.23 -7.62 3.22
C ARG A 142 8.73 -6.76 4.35
N LYS A 143 8.49 -7.21 5.58
CA LYS A 143 9.01 -6.57 6.78
C LYS A 143 10.54 -6.49 6.71
N GLN A 144 11.10 -5.35 7.12
CA GLN A 144 12.54 -5.10 7.26
C GLN A 144 13.03 -5.43 8.67
#